data_AF-A0A2U1KW37-F1
#
_entry.id   AF-A0A2U1KW37-F1
#
_cell.length_a   1.000
_cell.length_b   1.000
_cell.length_c   1.000
_cell.angle_alpha   90.00
_cell.angle_beta   90.00
_cell.angle_gamma   90.00
#
_symmetry.space_group_name_H-M   'P 1'
#
loop_
_entity.id
_entity.type
_entity.pdbx_description
1 polymer ?
#
loop_
_entity_poly.entity_id
_entity_poly.type
_entity_poly.pdbx_seq_one_letter_code
_entity_poly.pdbx_strand_id
1 'polypeptide(L)'
;MILTISGCYDDAQRFLLKHCGAFYSYYQIKKLKIRYYFWLIQKRKALNITDDRGFLYKAAEEWVDALKGRKYLGGTEPNLGDLAVFGVLRPMQNLKLRKDLVENTRIGEWFTRMEKEMNPGC
;
A
#
# COMPACT_ATOMS: atom_id res chain seq x y z
N MET A 1 -37.15 50.79 -21.46
CA MET A 1 -37.81 49.51 -21.79
C MET A 1 -36.80 48.40 -21.49
N ILE A 2 -36.82 47.91 -20.25
CA ILE A 2 -35.94 46.83 -19.79
C ILE A 2 -36.59 45.53 -20.26
N LEU A 3 -36.05 44.92 -21.32
CA LEU A 3 -36.52 43.62 -21.79
C LEU A 3 -35.97 42.54 -20.85
N THR A 4 -36.88 41.97 -20.07
CA THR A 4 -36.68 40.81 -19.21
C THR A 4 -36.40 39.56 -20.06
N ILE A 5 -35.14 39.13 -20.13
CA ILE A 5 -34.73 37.87 -20.77
C ILE A 5 -34.83 36.70 -19.76
N SER A 6 -35.88 36.67 -18.96
CA SER A 6 -36.15 35.60 -17.98
C SER A 6 -37.11 34.54 -18.53
N GLY A 7 -37.14 34.34 -19.85
CA GLY A 7 -38.01 33.38 -20.51
C GLY A 7 -37.21 32.43 -21.41
N CYS A 8 -37.46 31.13 -21.27
CA CYS A 8 -36.97 30.03 -22.10
C CYS A 8 -35.70 29.28 -21.63
N TYR A 9 -35.67 28.86 -20.36
CA TYR A 9 -35.19 27.49 -20.08
C TYR A 9 -36.40 26.68 -19.63
N ASP A 10 -36.77 25.71 -20.45
CA ASP A 10 -37.87 24.79 -20.17
C ASP A 10 -37.57 24.03 -18.87
N ASP A 11 -38.58 23.82 -18.01
CA ASP A 11 -38.42 23.17 -16.71
C ASP A 11 -37.77 21.77 -16.84
N ALA A 12 -37.99 21.09 -17.97
CA ALA A 12 -37.34 19.82 -18.27
C ALA A 12 -35.83 19.97 -18.48
N GLN A 13 -35.37 21.05 -19.12
CA GLN A 13 -33.94 21.32 -19.30
C GLN A 13 -33.24 21.57 -17.96
N ARG A 14 -33.94 22.20 -17.02
CA ARG A 14 -33.42 22.48 -15.66
C ARG A 14 -33.35 21.20 -14.81
N PHE A 15 -34.31 20.30 -14.95
CA PHE A 15 -34.29 18.96 -14.35
C PHE A 15 -33.18 18.09 -14.97
N LEU A 16 -33.08 18.05 -16.29
CA LEU A 16 -32.02 17.36 -17.03
C LEU A 16 -30.64 17.84 -16.61
N LEU A 17 -30.38 19.14 -16.51
CA LEU A 17 -29.06 19.65 -16.11
C LEU A 17 -28.62 19.15 -14.72
N LYS A 18 -29.55 19.06 -13.76
CA LYS A 18 -29.28 18.54 -12.40
C LYS A 18 -28.99 17.04 -12.41
N HIS A 19 -29.75 16.26 -13.17
CA HIS A 19 -29.61 14.80 -13.21
C HIS A 19 -28.48 14.32 -14.12
N CYS A 20 -28.20 15.02 -15.22
CA CYS A 20 -27.09 14.71 -16.14
C CYS A 20 -25.73 14.90 -15.46
N GLY A 21 -25.55 15.93 -14.62
CA GLY A 21 -24.33 16.11 -13.84
C GLY A 21 -24.08 14.98 -12.83
N ALA A 22 -25.14 14.54 -12.14
CA ALA A 22 -25.07 13.42 -11.21
C ALA A 22 -24.79 12.08 -11.92
N PHE A 23 -25.37 11.87 -13.11
CA PHE A 23 -25.12 10.68 -13.92
C PHE A 23 -23.68 10.65 -14.45
N TYR A 24 -23.18 11.79 -14.94
CA TYR A 24 -21.83 11.92 -15.45
C TYR A 24 -20.78 11.70 -14.35
N SER A 25 -20.96 12.29 -13.17
CA SER A 25 -20.05 12.09 -12.03
C SER A 25 -20.04 10.63 -11.56
N TYR A 26 -21.21 9.97 -11.51
CA TYR A 26 -21.33 8.55 -11.18
C TYR A 26 -20.61 7.64 -12.18
N TYR A 27 -20.77 7.90 -13.48
CA TYR A 27 -20.12 7.14 -14.53
C TYR A 27 -18.58 7.22 -14.44
N GLN A 28 -18.05 8.42 -14.19
CA GLN A 28 -16.60 8.61 -14.04
C GLN A 28 -16.05 7.87 -12.81
N ILE A 29 -16.77 7.89 -11.68
CA ILE A 29 -16.39 7.15 -10.47
C ILE A 29 -16.40 5.64 -10.73
N LYS A 30 -17.42 5.11 -11.42
CA LYS A 30 -17.51 3.68 -11.76
C LYS A 30 -16.36 3.24 -12.66
N LYS A 31 -16.03 4.03 -13.69
CA LYS A 31 -14.92 3.77 -14.61
C LYS A 31 -13.58 3.72 -13.87
N LEU A 32 -13.34 4.66 -12.96
CA LEU A 32 -12.13 4.68 -12.14
C LEU A 32 -12.05 3.48 -11.19
N LYS A 33 -13.17 3.11 -10.54
CA LYS A 33 -13.22 1.91 -9.68
C LYS A 33 -12.88 0.65 -10.47
N ILE A 34 -13.54 0.42 -11.61
CA ILE A 34 -13.29 -0.77 -12.45
C ILE A 34 -11.82 -0.84 -12.86
N ARG A 35 -11.22 0.30 -13.26
CA ARG A 35 -9.81 0.35 -13.63
C ARG A 35 -8.87 0.06 -12.45
N TYR A 36 -9.20 0.55 -11.26
CA TYR A 36 -8.45 0.26 -10.03
C TYR A 36 -8.56 -1.23 -9.62
N TYR A 37 -9.77 -1.81 -9.67
CA TYR A 37 -9.98 -3.24 -9.40
C TYR A 37 -9.15 -4.10 -10.36
N PHE A 38 -9.17 -3.78 -11.65
CA PHE A 38 -8.38 -4.51 -12.64
C PHE A 38 -6.87 -4.35 -12.40
N TRP A 39 -6.40 -3.14 -12.09
CA TRP A 39 -5.00 -2.90 -11.73
C TRP A 39 -4.56 -3.72 -10.51
N LEU A 40 -5.37 -3.79 -9.46
CA LEU A 40 -5.08 -4.63 -8.28
C LEU A 40 -5.00 -6.12 -8.64
N ILE A 41 -5.91 -6.62 -9.48
CA ILE A 41 -5.91 -8.04 -9.92
C ILE A 41 -4.66 -8.34 -10.75
N GLN A 42 -4.29 -7.45 -11.67
CA GLN A 42 -3.07 -7.59 -12.47
C GLN A 42 -1.81 -7.52 -11.60
N LYS A 43 -1.78 -6.61 -10.61
CA LYS A 43 -0.66 -6.51 -9.67
C LYS A 43 -0.54 -7.77 -8.81
N ARG A 44 -1.66 -8.33 -8.35
CA ARG A 44 -1.71 -9.63 -7.65
C ARG A 44 -1.20 -10.79 -8.53
N LYS A 45 -1.56 -10.83 -9.81
CA LYS A 45 -1.09 -11.85 -10.76
C LYS A 45 0.41 -11.71 -11.06
N ALA A 46 0.90 -10.49 -11.23
CA ALA A 46 2.33 -10.22 -11.43
C ALA A 46 3.18 -10.65 -10.22
N LEU A 47 2.61 -10.62 -9.02
CA LEU A 47 3.22 -11.11 -7.78
C LEU A 47 3.05 -12.63 -7.58
N ASN A 48 2.44 -13.34 -8.53
CA ASN A 48 2.31 -14.79 -8.56
C ASN A 48 1.81 -15.39 -7.22
N ILE A 49 0.64 -14.93 -6.77
CA ILE A 49 -0.10 -15.37 -5.55
C ILE A 49 -0.60 -16.82 -5.69
N THR A 50 0.31 -17.73 -5.98
CA THR A 50 0.21 -19.16 -5.70
C THR A 50 1.17 -19.53 -4.57
N ASP A 51 2.20 -18.70 -4.31
CA ASP A 51 3.08 -18.81 -3.15
C ASP A 51 3.21 -17.46 -2.43
N ASP A 52 2.26 -17.16 -1.53
CA ASP A 52 2.24 -15.94 -0.72
C ASP A 52 3.52 -15.75 0.13
N ARG A 53 4.25 -16.85 0.40
CA ARG A 53 5.52 -16.83 1.14
C ARG A 53 6.70 -16.38 0.28
N GLY A 54 6.75 -16.76 -0.99
CA GLY A 54 7.84 -16.39 -1.90
C GLY A 54 8.00 -14.87 -2.09
N PHE A 55 6.89 -14.13 -2.09
CA PHE A 55 6.93 -12.66 -2.13
C PHE A 55 7.59 -12.06 -0.88
N LEU A 56 7.28 -12.61 0.30
CA LEU A 56 7.85 -12.15 1.56
C LEU A 56 9.34 -12.46 1.65
N TYR A 57 9.77 -13.64 1.21
CA TYR A 57 11.18 -13.99 1.16
C TYR A 57 11.95 -13.07 0.21
N LYS A 58 11.40 -12.80 -0.97
CA LYS A 58 12.02 -11.89 -1.93
C LYS A 58 12.14 -10.46 -1.36
N ALA A 59 11.09 -9.95 -0.73
CA ALA A 59 11.13 -8.63 -0.10
C ALA A 59 12.11 -8.56 1.08
N ALA A 60 12.23 -9.64 1.86
CA ALA A 60 13.18 -9.75 2.95
C ALA A 60 14.63 -9.78 2.45
N GLU A 61 14.92 -10.52 1.39
CA GLU A 61 16.24 -10.56 0.76
C GLU A 61 16.59 -9.22 0.09
N GLU A 62 15.65 -8.57 -0.61
CA GLU A 62 15.84 -7.22 -1.15
C GLU A 62 16.18 -6.20 -0.06
N TRP A 63 15.58 -6.34 1.13
CA TRP A 63 15.91 -5.50 2.29
C TRP A 63 17.31 -5.78 2.84
N VAL A 64 17.69 -7.05 2.97
CA VAL A 64 19.03 -7.44 3.43
C VAL A 64 20.10 -6.97 2.43
N ASP A 65 19.86 -7.10 1.13
CA ASP A 65 20.75 -6.61 0.08
C ASP A 65 20.91 -5.08 0.14
N ALA A 66 19.83 -4.34 0.44
CA ALA A 66 19.87 -2.89 0.59
C ALA A 66 20.76 -2.41 1.75
N LEU A 67 20.96 -3.25 2.79
CA LEU A 67 21.88 -2.95 3.88
C LEU A 67 23.34 -2.90 3.40
N LYS A 68 23.69 -3.60 2.31
CA LYS A 68 25.07 -3.68 1.78
C LYS A 68 26.10 -4.06 2.85
N GLY A 69 25.73 -4.99 3.74
CA GLY A 69 26.58 -5.44 4.85
C GLY A 69 26.64 -4.50 6.06
N ARG A 70 25.89 -3.40 6.08
CA ARG A 70 25.77 -2.51 7.25
C ARG A 70 24.86 -3.13 8.31
N LYS A 71 25.01 -2.69 9.58
CA LYS A 71 24.17 -3.16 10.69
C LYS A 71 22.73 -2.68 10.56
N TYR A 72 22.54 -1.42 10.19
CA TYR A 72 21.26 -0.80 9.88
C TYR A 72 21.38 0.01 8.59
N LEU A 73 20.25 0.42 8.00
CA LEU A 73 20.26 1.34 6.87
C LEU A 73 20.90 2.68 7.24
N GLY A 74 20.69 3.12 8.50
CA GLY A 74 21.37 4.28 9.12
C GLY A 74 22.85 4.07 9.47
N GLY A 75 23.43 2.89 9.21
CA GLY A 75 24.82 2.57 9.53
C GLY A 75 24.95 2.00 10.94
N THR A 76 25.32 2.85 11.91
CA THR A 76 25.52 2.47 13.32
C THR A 76 24.25 2.49 14.13
N GLU A 77 23.33 3.39 13.81
CA GLU A 77 22.03 3.56 14.48
C GLU A 77 20.88 3.33 13.49
N PRO A 78 19.72 2.88 13.98
CA PRO A 78 18.56 2.68 13.13
C PRO A 78 18.00 4.01 12.61
N ASN A 79 17.76 4.09 11.31
CA ASN A 79 17.08 5.23 10.69
C ASN A 79 15.55 5.03 10.72
N LEU A 80 14.79 6.06 10.39
CA LEU A 80 13.34 6.00 10.16
C LEU A 80 12.93 4.88 9.19
N GLY A 81 13.75 4.58 8.19
CA GLY A 81 13.53 3.44 7.29
C GLY A 81 13.59 2.09 7.99
N ASP A 82 14.59 1.88 8.86
CA ASP A 82 14.73 0.67 9.68
C ASP A 82 13.54 0.53 10.64
N LEU A 83 13.10 1.63 11.25
CA LEU A 83 11.94 1.66 12.14
C LEU A 83 10.63 1.34 11.41
N ALA A 84 10.45 1.85 10.19
CA ALA A 84 9.25 1.59 9.39
C ALA A 84 9.15 0.10 9.02
N VAL A 85 10.24 -0.50 8.56
CA VAL A 85 10.27 -1.94 8.22
C VAL A 85 10.08 -2.80 9.48
N PHE A 86 10.71 -2.44 10.59
CA PHE A 86 10.53 -3.14 11.86
C PHE A 86 9.07 -3.10 12.33
N GLY A 87 8.40 -1.95 12.20
CA GLY A 87 6.99 -1.78 12.55
C GLY A 87 6.04 -2.67 11.72
N VAL A 88 6.34 -2.88 10.44
CA VAL A 88 5.57 -3.77 9.56
C VAL A 88 5.79 -5.25 9.91
N LEU A 89 7.01 -5.63 10.29
CA LEU A 89 7.36 -7.02 10.59
C LEU A 89 6.99 -7.46 12.01
N ARG A 90 6.94 -6.55 12.99
CA ARG A 90 6.67 -6.87 14.40
C ARG A 90 5.34 -7.62 14.64
N PRO A 91 4.20 -7.26 14.04
CA PRO A 91 2.95 -8.02 14.19
C PRO A 91 3.00 -9.44 13.60
N MET A 92 3.90 -9.69 12.64
CA MET A 92 4.05 -10.98 11.98
C MET A 92 4.84 -12.00 12.81
N GLN A 93 5.42 -11.56 13.94
CA GLN A 93 6.31 -12.32 14.80
C GLN A 93 5.65 -13.57 15.43
N ASN A 94 4.36 -13.49 15.76
CA ASN A 94 3.62 -14.57 16.43
C ASN A 94 3.03 -15.60 15.46
N LEU A 95 3.20 -15.40 14.16
CA LEU A 95 2.74 -16.33 13.14
C LEU A 95 3.83 -17.37 12.87
N LYS A 96 3.42 -18.57 12.42
CA LYS A 96 4.33 -19.61 11.90
C LYS A 96 5.31 -19.07 10.85
N LEU A 97 4.88 -17.99 10.17
CA LEU A 97 5.65 -17.20 9.23
C LEU A 97 7.00 -16.71 9.77
N ARG A 98 7.15 -16.34 11.05
CA ARG A 98 8.45 -15.88 11.59
C ARG A 98 9.50 -16.98 11.53
N LYS A 99 9.13 -18.20 11.93
CA LYS A 99 10.05 -19.35 11.92
C LYS A 99 10.49 -19.62 10.49
N ASP A 100 9.53 -19.69 9.58
CA ASP A 100 9.79 -19.89 8.15
C ASP A 100 10.65 -18.74 7.57
N LEU A 101 10.46 -17.48 7.98
CA LEU A 101 11.24 -16.33 7.50
C LEU A 101 12.69 -16.36 8.00
N VAL A 102 12.91 -16.69 9.28
CA VAL A 102 14.26 -16.77 9.88
C VAL A 102 15.04 -17.97 9.32
N GLU A 103 14.36 -19.08 9.04
CA GLU A 103 14.98 -20.28 8.46
C GLU A 103 15.35 -20.09 6.98
N ASN A 104 14.56 -19.32 6.22
CA ASN A 104 14.76 -19.14 4.78
C ASN A 104 15.47 -17.84 4.38
N THR A 105 15.63 -16.86 5.30
CA THR A 105 16.23 -15.55 4.98
C THR A 105 17.14 -15.02 6.09
N ARG A 106 18.11 -14.18 5.71
CA ARG A 106 19.10 -13.59 6.64
C ARG A 106 18.55 -12.41 7.45
N ILE A 107 17.26 -12.08 7.29
CA ILE A 107 16.62 -10.94 7.94
C ILE A 107 16.49 -11.12 9.46
N GLY A 108 16.52 -12.36 9.95
CA GLY A 108 16.37 -12.69 11.37
C GLY A 108 17.40 -11.99 12.26
N GLU A 109 18.67 -11.98 11.85
CA GLU A 109 19.75 -11.33 12.62
C GLU A 109 19.57 -9.81 12.71
N TRP A 110 19.11 -9.17 11.62
CA TRP A 110 18.77 -7.74 11.64
C TRP A 110 17.57 -7.46 12.54
N PHE A 111 16.52 -8.28 12.45
CA PHE A 111 15.31 -8.12 13.24
C PHE A 111 15.57 -8.26 14.75
N THR A 112 16.34 -9.26 15.17
CA THR A 112 16.73 -9.44 16.58
C THR A 112 17.57 -8.28 17.11
N ARG A 113 18.46 -7.71 16.28
CA ARG A 113 19.22 -6.51 16.65
C ARG A 113 18.30 -5.30 16.86
N MET A 114 17.36 -5.06 15.95
CA MET A 114 16.35 -4.01 16.09
C MET A 114 15.46 -4.21 17.32
N GLU A 115 15.07 -5.45 17.61
CA GLU A 115 14.26 -5.79 18.78
C GLU A 115 14.99 -5.47 20.10
N LYS A 116 16.30 -5.74 20.15
CA LYS A 116 17.16 -5.41 21.31
C LYS A 116 17.32 -3.90 21.51
N GLU A 117 17.53 -3.15 20.43
CA GLU A 117 17.67 -1.68 20.53
C GLU A 117 16.34 -1.01 20.93
N MET A 118 15.21 -1.54 20.45
CA MET A 118 13.90 -0.97 20.74
C MET A 118 13.32 -1.43 22.08
N ASN A 119 13.89 -2.48 22.70
CA ASN A 119 13.56 -2.92 24.05
C ASN A 119 14.82 -3.18 24.90
N PRO A 120 15.54 -2.13 25.33
CA PRO A 120 16.80 -2.25 26.07
C PRO A 120 16.62 -2.71 27.54
N GLY A 121 15.40 -3.04 27.99
CA GLY A 121 15.04 -3.27 29.39
C GLY A 121 14.44 -4.65 29.71
N CYS A 122 14.66 -5.67 28.88
CA CYS A 122 14.25 -7.06 29.15
C CYS A 122 15.41 -8.03 28.97
#